data_AF-D2UG50-F1
#
_entry.id   AF-D2UG50-F1
#
_cell.length_a   1.000
_cell.length_b   1.000
_cell.length_c   1.000
_cell.angle_alpha   90.00
_cell.angle_beta   90.00
_cell.angle_gamma   90.00
#
_symmetry.space_group_name_H-M   'P 1'
#
loop_
_entity.id
_entity.type
_entity.pdbx_description
1 polymer ?
#
loop_
_entity_poly.entity_id
_entity_poly.type
_entity_poly.pdbx_seq_one_letter_code
_entity_poly.pdbx_strand_id
1 'polypeptide(L)'
;MESTYLALREAALALAPWAPWRERALEARDDRTARRRGTSVRELRICLLLAEGQAQRALDMAQGHIPTLSSRTLTYLLTEAEALDPTATLPICEHLIETAIARTQHQEYLTAMDLLPTLQRIYRHQGDPTRFDLYLAQLRQRYQRKRNLIELLDHRFPVTATPPTR
;
A
#
# COMPACT_ATOMS: atom_id res chain seq x y z
N MET A 1 11.10 1.60 -18.86
CA MET A 1 11.11 0.13 -18.60
C MET A 1 9.70 -0.43 -18.58
N GLU A 2 8.78 0.23 -17.88
CA GLU A 2 7.33 -0.06 -17.93
C GLU A 2 6.74 0.24 -19.31
N SER A 3 7.05 1.42 -19.88
CA SER A 3 6.64 1.80 -21.25
C SER A 3 7.07 0.81 -22.34
N THR A 4 8.31 0.33 -22.29
CA THR A 4 8.83 -0.68 -23.23
C THR A 4 8.09 -2.01 -23.11
N TYR A 5 7.72 -2.39 -21.88
CA TYR A 5 6.97 -3.61 -21.62
C TYR A 5 5.52 -3.49 -22.13
N LEU A 6 4.87 -2.35 -21.89
CA LEU A 6 3.53 -2.07 -22.41
C LEU A 6 3.50 -2.04 -23.94
N ALA A 7 4.49 -1.42 -24.59
CA ALA A 7 4.59 -1.41 -26.05
C ALA A 7 4.78 -2.81 -26.65
N LEU A 8 5.58 -3.67 -26.00
CA LEU A 8 5.74 -5.07 -26.40
C LEU A 8 4.45 -5.88 -26.21
N ARG A 9 3.70 -5.62 -25.14
CA ARG A 9 2.38 -6.22 -24.90
C ARG A 9 1.40 -5.84 -26.00
N GLU A 10 1.29 -4.57 -26.38
CA GLU A 10 0.41 -4.12 -27.46
C GLU A 10 0.74 -4.82 -28.78
N ALA A 11 2.02 -4.89 -29.13
CA ALA A 11 2.47 -5.62 -30.33
C ALA A 11 2.17 -7.12 -30.26
N ALA A 12 2.31 -7.74 -29.08
CA ALA A 12 2.04 -9.17 -28.90
C ALA A 12 0.54 -9.50 -28.93
N LEU A 13 -0.32 -8.64 -28.37
CA LEU A 13 -1.77 -8.77 -28.43
C LEU A 13 -2.30 -8.76 -29.87
N ALA A 14 -1.61 -8.07 -30.78
CA ALA A 14 -1.95 -8.06 -32.20
C ALA A 14 -1.62 -9.40 -32.92
N LEU A 15 -0.82 -10.27 -32.31
CA LEU A 15 -0.29 -11.48 -32.95
C LEU A 15 -0.81 -12.79 -32.34
N ALA A 16 -1.11 -12.82 -31.03
CA ALA A 16 -1.57 -14.01 -30.33
C ALA A 16 -2.16 -13.67 -28.93
N PRO A 17 -2.84 -14.62 -28.25
CA PRO A 17 -3.27 -14.44 -26.87
C PRO A 17 -2.08 -14.16 -25.94
N TRP A 18 -2.06 -12.98 -25.30
CA TRP A 18 -0.96 -12.51 -24.46
C TRP A 18 -0.80 -13.27 -23.12
N ALA A 19 -1.89 -13.81 -22.57
CA ALA A 19 -1.89 -14.35 -21.20
C ALA A 19 -0.85 -15.45 -20.92
N PRO A 20 -0.61 -16.44 -21.82
CA PRO A 20 0.45 -17.44 -21.66
C PRO A 20 1.86 -16.86 -21.86
N TRP A 21 2.00 -15.85 -22.72
CA TRP A 21 3.29 -15.18 -22.98
C TRP A 21 3.69 -14.24 -21.85
N ARG A 22 2.72 -13.66 -21.14
CA ARG A 22 2.94 -12.83 -19.95
C ARG A 22 3.70 -13.58 -18.86
N GLU A 23 3.27 -14.78 -18.48
CA GLU A 23 3.98 -15.55 -17.44
C GLU A 23 5.41 -15.87 -17.87
N ARG A 24 5.59 -16.31 -19.14
CA ARG A 24 6.93 -16.57 -19.70
C ARG A 24 7.80 -15.31 -19.75
N ALA A 25 7.22 -14.16 -20.06
CA ALA A 25 7.94 -12.89 -20.12
C ALA A 25 8.35 -12.42 -18.72
N LEU A 26 7.51 -12.63 -17.71
CA LEU A 26 7.83 -12.35 -16.30
C LEU A 26 8.94 -13.30 -15.81
N GLU A 27 8.80 -14.61 -16.02
CA GLU A 27 9.81 -15.63 -15.64
C GLU A 27 11.17 -15.38 -16.30
N ALA A 28 11.20 -15.13 -17.62
CA ALA A 28 12.45 -14.85 -18.34
C ALA A 28 13.13 -13.55 -17.87
N ARG A 29 12.37 -12.63 -17.25
CA ARG A 29 12.91 -11.42 -16.65
C ARG A 29 13.43 -11.66 -15.24
N ASP A 30 12.73 -12.44 -14.44
CA ASP A 30 13.13 -12.84 -13.09
C ASP A 30 14.55 -13.45 -13.11
N ASP A 31 14.83 -14.30 -14.11
CA ASP A 31 16.16 -14.89 -14.35
C ASP A 31 17.25 -13.89 -14.73
N ARG A 32 16.90 -12.78 -15.42
CA ARG A 32 17.85 -11.77 -15.89
C ARG A 32 18.10 -10.67 -14.87
N THR A 33 17.11 -10.29 -14.08
CA THR A 33 17.20 -9.24 -13.06
C THR A 33 17.92 -9.74 -11.82
N ALA A 34 17.69 -11.00 -11.41
CA ALA A 34 18.46 -11.68 -10.36
C ALA A 34 19.98 -11.65 -10.64
N ARG A 35 20.39 -11.58 -11.92
CA ARG A 35 21.79 -11.54 -12.35
C ARG A 35 22.39 -10.13 -12.47
N ARG A 36 21.61 -9.04 -12.40
CA ARG A 36 22.12 -7.70 -12.77
C ARG A 36 21.84 -6.54 -11.81
N ARG A 37 20.83 -6.53 -10.92
CA ARG A 37 20.60 -5.38 -10.00
C ARG A 37 19.86 -5.77 -8.72
N GLY A 38 20.18 -5.09 -7.61
CA GLY A 38 19.54 -5.22 -6.29
C GLY A 38 18.12 -4.64 -6.15
N THR A 39 17.36 -4.48 -7.25
CA THR A 39 15.91 -4.24 -7.16
C THR A 39 15.23 -5.58 -6.94
N SER A 40 14.37 -5.70 -5.93
CA SER A 40 13.66 -6.94 -5.65
C SER A 40 12.89 -7.36 -6.90
N VAL A 41 13.20 -8.55 -7.42
CA VAL A 41 12.51 -9.16 -8.58
C VAL A 41 10.99 -9.11 -8.40
N ARG A 42 10.53 -9.32 -7.16
CA ARG A 42 9.13 -9.24 -6.76
C ARG A 42 8.53 -7.84 -6.93
N GLU A 43 9.23 -6.79 -6.51
CA GLU A 43 8.74 -5.42 -6.68
C GLU A 43 8.52 -5.08 -8.14
N LEU A 44 9.46 -5.47 -9.00
CA LEU A 44 9.32 -5.27 -10.43
C LEU A 44 8.08 -6.00 -10.97
N ARG A 45 7.87 -7.26 -10.56
CA ARG A 45 6.72 -8.06 -10.99
C ARG A 45 5.39 -7.46 -10.53
N ILE A 46 5.32 -6.96 -9.30
CA ILE A 46 4.16 -6.22 -8.78
C ILE A 46 3.90 -4.98 -9.64
N CYS A 47 4.92 -4.16 -9.91
CA CYS A 47 4.75 -2.96 -10.75
C CYS A 47 4.26 -3.30 -12.17
N LEU A 48 4.76 -4.38 -12.78
CA LEU A 48 4.32 -4.81 -14.10
C LEU A 48 2.88 -5.32 -14.10
N LEU A 49 2.44 -6.03 -13.04
CA LEU A 49 1.05 -6.44 -12.89
C LEU A 49 0.11 -5.24 -12.73
N LEU A 50 0.51 -4.25 -11.95
CA LEU A 50 -0.24 -3.00 -11.79
C LEU A 50 -0.35 -2.23 -13.10
N ALA A 51 0.75 -2.11 -13.85
CA ALA A 51 0.75 -1.48 -15.17
C ALA A 51 -0.17 -2.16 -16.19
N GLU A 52 -0.46 -3.46 -16.00
CA GLU A 52 -1.41 -4.22 -16.81
C GLU A 52 -2.86 -4.20 -16.29
N GLY A 53 -3.14 -3.43 -15.23
CA GLY A 53 -4.46 -3.41 -14.58
C GLY A 53 -4.79 -4.68 -13.80
N GLN A 54 -3.78 -5.53 -13.52
CA GLN A 54 -3.96 -6.79 -12.77
C GLN A 54 -3.77 -6.58 -11.27
N ALA A 55 -4.47 -5.59 -10.71
CA ALA A 55 -4.29 -5.16 -9.33
C ALA A 55 -4.58 -6.26 -8.29
N GLN A 56 -5.57 -7.12 -8.52
CA GLN A 56 -5.81 -8.28 -7.64
C GLN A 56 -4.60 -9.22 -7.57
N ARG A 57 -3.99 -9.53 -8.71
CA ARG A 57 -2.83 -10.43 -8.76
C ARG A 57 -1.57 -9.78 -8.18
N ALA A 58 -1.44 -8.47 -8.34
CA ALA A 58 -0.40 -7.70 -7.68
C ALA A 58 -0.56 -7.73 -6.15
N LEU A 59 -1.81 -7.66 -5.66
CA LEU A 59 -2.15 -7.73 -4.26
C LEU A 59 -1.84 -9.11 -3.68
N ASP A 60 -2.28 -10.19 -4.33
CA ASP A 60 -1.98 -11.57 -3.94
C ASP A 60 -0.47 -11.81 -3.83
N MET A 61 0.33 -11.23 -4.74
CA MET A 61 1.79 -11.35 -4.73
C MET A 61 2.47 -10.54 -3.62
N ALA A 62 1.85 -9.44 -3.19
CA ALA A 62 2.36 -8.61 -2.11
C ALA A 62 2.07 -9.22 -0.72
N GLN A 63 1.04 -10.07 -0.61
CA GLN A 63 0.70 -10.75 0.64
C GLN A 63 1.91 -11.51 1.19
N GLY A 64 2.12 -11.40 2.51
CA GLY A 64 3.29 -11.97 3.21
C GLY A 64 4.62 -11.26 2.95
N HIS A 65 4.67 -10.24 2.09
CA HIS A 65 5.91 -9.56 1.70
C HIS A 65 5.88 -8.05 1.88
N ILE A 66 4.76 -7.49 2.35
CA ILE A 66 4.56 -6.05 2.58
C ILE A 66 5.77 -5.37 3.26
N PRO A 67 6.37 -5.90 4.35
CA PRO A 67 7.48 -5.21 5.02
C PRO A 67 8.77 -5.10 4.20
N THR A 68 8.90 -5.86 3.12
CA THR A 68 10.09 -5.89 2.24
C THR A 68 9.92 -5.06 0.98
N LEU A 69 8.71 -4.57 0.72
CA LEU A 69 8.40 -3.74 -0.44
C LEU A 69 8.66 -2.27 -0.11
N SER A 70 9.13 -1.52 -1.10
CA SER A 70 9.34 -0.09 -0.98
C SER A 70 8.01 0.64 -0.80
N SER A 71 8.06 1.75 -0.06
CA SER A 71 6.88 2.60 0.15
C SER A 71 6.24 3.02 -1.16
N ARG A 72 7.03 3.29 -2.21
CA ARG A 72 6.52 3.66 -3.54
C ARG A 72 5.64 2.56 -4.14
N THR A 73 6.11 1.32 -4.12
CA THR A 73 5.35 0.17 -4.66
C THR A 73 4.09 -0.07 -3.85
N LEU A 74 4.17 0.03 -2.52
CA LEU A 74 3.01 -0.12 -1.64
C LEU A 74 1.98 0.99 -1.82
N THR A 75 2.39 2.25 -2.00
CA THR A 75 1.47 3.35 -2.29
C THR A 75 0.75 3.11 -3.61
N TYR A 76 1.47 2.72 -4.66
CA TYR A 76 0.84 2.46 -5.95
C TYR A 76 -0.13 1.27 -5.87
N LEU A 77 0.27 0.18 -5.20
CA LEU A 77 -0.60 -0.98 -4.96
C LEU A 77 -1.85 -0.61 -4.16
N LEU A 78 -1.72 0.19 -3.10
CA LEU A 78 -2.86 0.65 -2.30
C LEU A 78 -3.86 1.41 -3.18
N THR A 79 -3.39 2.35 -4.00
CA THR A 79 -4.25 3.14 -4.90
C THR A 79 -5.03 2.26 -5.88
N GLU A 80 -4.38 1.27 -6.49
CA GLU A 80 -5.01 0.42 -7.51
C GLU A 80 -5.90 -0.68 -6.90
N ALA A 81 -5.58 -1.17 -5.70
CA ALA A 81 -6.26 -2.31 -5.08
C ALA A 81 -7.33 -1.93 -4.05
N GLU A 82 -7.36 -0.69 -3.54
CA GLU A 82 -8.33 -0.28 -2.50
C GLU A 82 -9.77 -0.55 -2.93
N ALA A 83 -10.13 -0.22 -4.18
CA ALA A 83 -11.48 -0.41 -4.70
C ALA A 83 -11.85 -1.88 -4.98
N LEU A 84 -10.86 -2.76 -5.12
CA LEU A 84 -11.06 -4.18 -5.44
C LEU A 84 -11.26 -5.01 -4.18
N ASP A 85 -10.35 -4.83 -3.22
CA ASP A 85 -10.39 -5.54 -1.94
C ASP A 85 -9.87 -4.62 -0.81
N PRO A 86 -10.79 -3.86 -0.18
CA PRO A 86 -10.45 -3.03 0.99
C PRO A 86 -9.83 -3.86 2.12
N THR A 87 -10.23 -5.13 2.27
CA THR A 87 -9.77 -5.96 3.39
C THR A 87 -8.32 -6.40 3.19
N ALA A 88 -7.97 -6.84 1.99
CA ALA A 88 -6.60 -7.23 1.68
C ALA A 88 -5.63 -6.03 1.58
N THR A 89 -6.13 -4.81 1.40
CA THR A 89 -5.30 -3.58 1.41
C THR A 89 -5.08 -2.98 2.81
N LEU A 90 -5.83 -3.42 3.83
CA LEU A 90 -5.66 -2.96 5.21
C LEU A 90 -4.20 -3.05 5.72
N PRO A 91 -3.50 -4.20 5.58
CA PRO A 91 -2.14 -4.32 6.10
C PRO A 91 -1.13 -3.43 5.35
N ILE A 92 -1.41 -3.08 4.10
CA ILE A 92 -0.59 -2.15 3.31
C ILE A 92 -0.72 -0.74 3.88
N CYS A 93 -1.95 -0.30 4.12
CA CYS A 93 -2.23 1.04 4.67
C CYS A 93 -1.60 1.21 6.06
N GLU A 94 -1.79 0.23 6.95
CA GLU A 94 -1.20 0.23 8.30
C GLU A 94 0.33 0.27 8.25
N HIS A 95 0.96 -0.53 7.39
CA HIS A 95 2.41 -0.55 7.25
C HIS A 95 2.98 0.78 6.74
N LEU A 96 2.31 1.41 5.77
CA LEU A 96 2.72 2.73 5.25
C LEU A 96 2.63 3.81 6.33
N ILE A 97 1.55 3.83 7.13
CA ILE A 97 1.37 4.76 8.25
C ILE A 97 2.49 4.59 9.29
N GLU A 98 2.71 3.37 9.75
CA GLU A 98 3.72 3.07 10.78
C GLU A 98 5.14 3.42 10.30
N THR A 99 5.45 3.10 9.04
CA THR A 99 6.75 3.41 8.44
C THR A 99 6.98 4.92 8.33
N ALA A 100 5.96 5.68 7.93
CA ALA A 100 6.05 7.12 7.83
C ALA A 100 6.27 7.76 9.21
N ILE A 101 5.53 7.31 10.24
CA ILE A 101 5.70 7.81 11.61
C ILE A 101 7.09 7.45 12.19
N ALA A 102 7.62 6.28 11.85
CA ALA A 102 8.93 5.84 12.30
C ALA A 102 10.08 6.73 11.79
N ARG A 103 9.95 7.32 10.59
CA ARG A 103 11.00 8.16 9.95
C ARG A 103 11.20 9.54 10.58
N THR A 104 10.35 9.93 11.54
CA THR A 104 10.47 11.11 12.41
C THR A 104 10.57 12.48 11.73
N GLN A 105 10.42 12.56 10.41
CA GLN A 105 10.41 13.80 9.64
C GLN A 105 8.99 14.39 9.60
N HIS A 106 8.88 15.71 9.66
CA HIS A 106 7.57 16.39 9.62
C HIS A 106 6.77 16.02 8.37
N GLN A 107 7.42 15.96 7.20
CA GLN A 107 6.78 15.55 5.96
C GLN A 107 6.21 14.12 6.04
N GLU A 108 6.90 13.22 6.72
CA GLU A 108 6.44 11.83 6.87
C GLU A 108 5.26 11.73 7.85
N TYR A 109 5.18 12.62 8.85
CA TYR A 109 3.96 12.73 9.66
C TYR A 109 2.76 13.20 8.81
N LEU A 110 2.95 14.16 7.90
CA LEU A 110 1.89 14.57 6.99
C LEU A 110 1.47 13.42 6.06
N THR A 111 2.42 12.66 5.51
CA THR A 111 2.13 11.43 4.74
C THR A 111 1.28 10.45 5.55
N ALA A 112 1.61 10.22 6.83
CA ALA A 112 0.80 9.37 7.70
C ALA A 112 -0.61 9.94 7.90
N MET A 113 -0.74 11.26 8.10
CA MET A 113 -2.05 11.91 8.28
C MET A 113 -2.93 11.79 7.03
N ASP A 114 -2.35 11.78 5.84
CA ASP A 114 -3.10 11.64 4.59
C ASP A 114 -3.55 10.20 4.31
N LEU A 115 -2.89 9.20 4.92
CA LEU A 115 -3.28 7.79 4.85
C LEU A 115 -4.38 7.41 5.85
N LEU A 116 -4.49 8.11 6.99
CA LEU A 116 -5.49 7.81 8.03
C LEU A 116 -6.95 7.85 7.53
N PRO A 117 -7.40 8.80 6.68
CA PRO A 117 -8.73 8.76 6.09
C PRO A 117 -8.98 7.52 5.23
N THR A 118 -7.96 7.03 4.50
CA THR A 118 -8.05 5.79 3.73
C THR A 118 -8.22 4.59 4.67
N LEU A 119 -7.44 4.54 5.76
CA LEU A 119 -7.62 3.51 6.79
C LEU A 119 -9.03 3.53 7.40
N GLN A 120 -9.57 4.72 7.68
CA GLN A 120 -10.93 4.88 8.19
C GLN A 120 -11.98 4.37 7.20
N ARG A 121 -11.82 4.65 5.89
CA ARG A 121 -12.71 4.12 4.85
C ARG A 121 -12.67 2.60 4.80
N ILE A 122 -11.47 2.01 4.85
CA ILE A 122 -11.30 0.54 4.87
C ILE A 122 -12.03 -0.09 6.06
N TYR A 123 -11.85 0.41 7.28
CA TYR A 123 -12.56 -0.12 8.46
C TYR A 123 -14.08 0.05 8.38
N ARG A 124 -14.57 1.16 7.82
CA ARG A 124 -16.01 1.34 7.57
C ARG A 124 -16.57 0.34 6.56
N HIS A 125 -15.83 0.04 5.49
CA HIS A 125 -16.22 -0.98 4.52
C HIS A 125 -16.29 -2.38 5.13
N GLN A 126 -15.48 -2.67 6.15
CA GLN A 126 -15.53 -3.92 6.92
C GLN A 126 -16.68 -3.97 7.94
N GLY A 127 -17.47 -2.90 8.08
CA GLY A 127 -18.59 -2.82 9.01
C GLY A 127 -18.20 -2.60 10.47
N ASP A 128 -16.93 -2.25 10.74
CA ASP A 128 -16.43 -2.02 12.10
C ASP A 128 -15.75 -0.65 12.23
N PRO A 129 -16.53 0.45 12.33
CA PRO A 129 -15.98 1.78 12.46
C PRO A 129 -15.21 1.98 13.78
N THR A 130 -15.50 1.18 14.81
CA THR A 130 -14.86 1.30 16.14
C THR A 130 -13.39 0.87 16.12
N ARG A 131 -12.99 0.01 15.18
CA ARG A 131 -11.58 -0.36 14.96
C ARG A 131 -10.70 0.83 14.61
N PHE A 132 -11.23 1.81 13.89
CA PHE A 132 -10.46 3.00 13.58
C PHE A 132 -10.14 3.82 14.83
N ASP A 133 -11.11 3.98 15.74
CA ASP A 133 -10.90 4.71 17.00
C ASP A 133 -9.91 3.96 17.91
N LEU A 134 -10.01 2.63 17.98
CA LEU A 134 -9.04 1.79 18.68
C LEU A 134 -7.64 1.91 18.09
N TYR A 135 -7.52 1.90 16.76
CA TYR A 135 -6.25 2.10 16.07
C TYR A 135 -5.65 3.47 16.40
N LEU A 136 -6.44 4.55 16.34
CA LEU A 136 -5.98 5.89 16.70
C LEU A 136 -5.55 6.00 18.18
N ALA A 137 -6.29 5.37 19.10
CA ALA A 137 -5.93 5.33 20.51
C ALA A 137 -4.59 4.61 20.74
N GLN A 138 -4.38 3.47 20.08
CA GLN A 138 -3.10 2.75 20.11
C GLN A 138 -1.97 3.57 19.50
N LEU A 139 -2.22 4.28 18.41
CA LEU A 139 -1.24 5.13 17.74
C LEU A 139 -0.78 6.28 18.66
N ARG A 140 -1.73 6.96 19.33
CA ARG A 140 -1.45 7.98 20.34
C ARG A 140 -0.61 7.43 21.49
N GLN A 141 -1.01 6.27 22.03
CA GLN A 141 -0.29 5.65 23.15
C GLN A 141 1.14 5.27 22.76
N ARG A 142 1.34 4.64 21.59
CA ARG A 142 2.65 4.21 21.08
C ARG A 142 3.58 5.39 20.82
N TYR A 143 3.03 6.49 20.29
CA TYR A 143 3.80 7.65 19.86
C TYR A 143 3.63 8.89 20.74
N GLN A 144 3.16 8.75 21.98
CA GLN A 144 2.90 9.86 22.93
C GLN A 144 4.09 10.82 23.13
N ARG A 145 5.32 10.36 22.91
CA ARG A 145 6.53 11.18 23.02
C ARG A 145 6.80 12.06 21.78
N LYS A 146 6.15 11.79 20.65
CA LYS A 146 6.25 12.56 19.40
C LYS A 146 5.22 13.69 19.39
N ARG A 147 5.47 14.76 20.16
CA ARG A 147 4.52 15.87 20.38
C ARG A 147 3.90 16.41 19.08
N ASN A 148 4.73 16.69 18.07
CA ASN A 148 4.24 17.20 16.78
C ASN A 148 3.27 16.22 16.08
N LEU A 149 3.46 14.91 16.21
CA LEU A 149 2.53 13.93 15.67
C LEU A 149 1.21 13.94 16.46
N ILE A 150 1.29 14.00 17.79
CA ILE A 150 0.10 14.05 18.66
C ILE A 150 -0.73 15.30 18.38
N GLU A 151 -0.09 16.46 18.23
CA GLU A 151 -0.75 17.72 17.85
C GLU A 151 -1.49 17.60 16.51
N LEU A 152 -0.85 17.00 15.50
CA LEU A 152 -1.48 16.75 14.20
C LEU A 152 -2.68 15.79 14.32
N LEU A 153 -2.53 14.72 15.10
CA LEU A 153 -3.59 13.74 15.34
C LEU A 153 -4.79 14.37 16.05
N ASP A 154 -4.56 15.16 17.10
CA ASP A 154 -5.62 15.77 17.88
C ASP A 154 -6.33 16.90 17.12
N HIS A 155 -5.61 17.59 16.22
CA HIS A 155 -6.22 18.57 15.33
C HIS A 155 -7.14 17.92 14.28
N ARG A 156 -6.70 16.83 13.64
CA ARG A 156 -7.43 16.21 12.51
C ARG A 156 -8.47 15.17 12.97
N PHE A 157 -8.22 14.49 14.09
CA PHE A 157 -9.05 13.42 14.63
C PHE A 157 -9.24 13.64 16.15
N PRO A 158 -9.97 14.69 16.57
CA PRO A 158 -10.12 14.99 17.98
C PRO A 158 -10.68 13.78 18.74
N VAL A 159 -10.17 13.55 19.96
CA VAL A 159 -10.75 12.53 20.84
C VAL A 159 -12.18 12.98 21.14
N THR A 160 -13.17 12.27 20.60
CA THR A 160 -14.56 12.46 21.02
C THR A 160 -14.64 12.10 22.50
N ALA A 161 -14.68 13.13 23.34
CA ALA A 161 -15.00 12.95 24.75
C ALA A 161 -16.41 12.36 24.80
N THR A 162 -16.51 11.07 25.12
CA THR A 162 -17.77 10.51 25.60
C THR A 162 -18.17 11.36 26.80
N PRO A 163 -19.29 12.10 26.78
CA PRO A 163 -19.71 12.83 27.95
C PRO A 163 -19.95 11.81 29.07
N PRO A 164 -19.52 12.08 30.32
CA PRO A 164 -19.89 11.20 31.41
C PRO A 164 -21.42 11.20 31.49
N THR A 165 -22.02 10.03 31.25
CA THR A 165 -23.39 9.73 31.65
C THR A 165 -23.50 10.03 33.13
N ARG A 166 -24.17 11.14 33.44
CA ARG A 166 -24.66 11.45 34.80
C ARG A 166 -25.86 10.59 35.12
#